data_AF-A0AAW7C9S0-F1
#
_entry.id   AF-A0AAW7C9S0-F1
#
_cell.length_a   1.000
_cell.length_b   1.000
_cell.length_c   1.000
_cell.angle_alpha   90.00
_cell.angle_beta   90.00
_cell.angle_gamma   90.00
#
_symmetry.space_group_name_H-M   'P 1'
#
loop_
_entity.id
_entity.type
_entity.pdbx_description
1 polymer ?
#
loop_
_entity_poly.entity_id
_entity_poly.type
_entity_poly.pdbx_seq_one_letter_code
_entity_poly.pdbx_strand_id
1 'polypeptide(L)'
;MKKNYIKFAIDLIMAIMFVLFFNTRVLGGLAYHEIAGLVFGVMFLTHVLLNFNWVKNVTLKMLDKKLPWKARGSYALNLLLLVSMCFIIISGIIISRVVFPNINLGNENWFKITHISVSFLVLILVGIHVGLHWHWVVNVFKRIIHFKTKKKWIGYAVKIAAALILAFGVYEIKQTGFVNRVASATTVFSGNSSGGQMEGHDHFDSASGQGSDFMNGEKPGFANGQRPVFENGQKPNFAKGERLEGAEHEGGNVNVLNVILTYSGIMAVFVVITYYIRKLTLRKKRRKMA
;
A
#
# COMPACT_ATOMS: atom_id res chain seq x y z
N MET A 1 30.77 -6.38 -10.08
CA MET A 1 29.76 -7.19 -9.36
C MET A 1 29.08 -6.48 -8.18
N LYS A 2 29.77 -5.64 -7.39
CA LYS A 2 29.20 -4.95 -6.21
C LYS A 2 27.97 -4.05 -6.48
N LYS A 3 27.93 -3.34 -7.61
CA LYS A 3 26.84 -2.40 -7.96
C LYS A 3 25.45 -3.05 -8.08
N ASN A 4 25.36 -4.28 -8.58
CA ASN A 4 24.05 -4.96 -8.75
C ASN A 4 23.46 -5.43 -7.42
N TYR A 5 24.31 -5.79 -6.45
CA TYR A 5 23.85 -6.14 -5.11
C TYR A 5 23.33 -4.91 -4.36
N ILE A 6 24.00 -3.76 -4.51
CA ILE A 6 23.54 -2.50 -3.92
C ILE A 6 22.17 -2.09 -4.49
N LYS A 7 22.00 -2.16 -5.83
CA LYS A 7 20.70 -1.91 -6.47
C LYS A 7 19.61 -2.83 -5.91
N PHE A 8 19.90 -4.13 -5.84
CA PHE A 8 18.96 -5.10 -5.30
C PHE A 8 18.63 -4.87 -3.82
N ALA A 9 19.61 -4.49 -3.01
CA ALA A 9 19.38 -4.17 -1.59
C ALA A 9 18.50 -2.94 -1.42
N ILE A 10 18.73 -1.89 -2.19
CA ILE A 10 17.88 -0.68 -2.20
C ILE A 10 16.44 -1.07 -2.61
N ASP A 11 16.28 -1.87 -3.66
CA ASP A 11 14.97 -2.33 -4.13
C ASP A 11 14.23 -3.15 -3.06
N LEU A 12 14.96 -4.03 -2.34
CA LEU A 12 14.39 -4.84 -1.27
C LEU A 12 13.95 -3.99 -0.07
N ILE A 13 14.79 -3.03 0.36
CA ILE A 13 14.47 -2.13 1.47
C ILE A 13 13.26 -1.26 1.11
N MET A 14 13.25 -0.68 -0.10
CA MET A 14 12.10 0.09 -0.58
C MET A 14 10.83 -0.75 -0.64
N ALA A 15 10.89 -2.00 -1.09
CA ALA A 15 9.71 -2.87 -1.14
C ALA A 15 9.14 -3.12 0.26
N ILE A 16 9.99 -3.35 1.27
CA ILE A 16 9.57 -3.55 2.66
C ILE A 16 8.95 -2.25 3.21
N MET A 17 9.63 -1.11 3.03
CA MET A 17 9.11 0.20 3.50
C MET A 17 7.77 0.55 2.87
N PHE A 18 7.64 0.33 1.56
CA PHE A 18 6.41 0.62 0.83
C PHE A 18 5.21 -0.16 1.38
N VAL A 19 5.40 -1.44 1.71
CA VAL A 19 4.37 -2.28 2.33
C VAL A 19 3.99 -1.77 3.73
N LEU A 20 4.96 -1.30 4.52
CA LEU A 20 4.71 -0.78 5.86
C LEU A 20 3.90 0.52 5.85
N PHE A 21 3.99 1.32 4.79
CA PHE A 21 3.24 2.58 4.69
C PHE A 21 1.73 2.43 4.64
N PHE A 22 1.21 1.25 4.30
CA PHE A 22 -0.23 1.01 4.28
C PHE A 22 -0.87 0.92 5.67
N ASN A 23 -0.09 1.02 6.75
CA ASN A 23 -0.61 1.22 8.09
C ASN A 23 0.17 2.34 8.80
N THR A 24 -0.49 3.48 9.00
CA THR A 24 0.11 4.68 9.60
C THR A 24 0.37 4.57 11.11
N ARG A 25 -0.14 3.53 11.79
CA ARG A 25 0.09 3.33 13.23
C ARG A 25 1.36 2.53 13.53
N VAL A 26 2.00 1.98 12.51
CA VAL A 26 3.21 1.16 12.65
C VAL A 26 4.40 2.02 13.10
N LEU A 27 5.22 1.49 14.01
CA LEU A 27 6.54 2.02 14.38
C LEU A 27 6.56 3.50 14.82
N GLY A 28 5.54 3.97 15.54
CA GLY A 28 5.51 5.33 16.10
C GLY A 28 4.49 6.27 15.48
N GLY A 29 3.53 5.73 14.71
CA GLY A 29 2.38 6.49 14.26
C GLY A 29 2.66 7.40 13.06
N LEU A 30 1.86 8.46 12.93
CA LEU A 30 1.90 9.36 11.78
C LEU A 30 3.27 10.00 11.56
N ALA A 31 3.99 10.35 12.63
CA ALA A 31 5.33 10.91 12.54
C ALA A 31 6.33 9.97 11.86
N TYR A 32 6.28 8.66 12.17
CA TYR A 32 7.10 7.66 11.50
C TYR A 32 6.76 7.60 10.01
N HIS A 33 5.48 7.57 9.66
CA HIS A 33 5.05 7.50 8.26
C HIS A 33 5.58 8.70 7.44
N GLU A 34 5.52 9.91 7.98
CA GLU A 34 6.01 11.11 7.29
C GLU A 34 7.55 11.12 7.13
N ILE A 35 8.28 10.82 8.21
CA ILE A 35 9.75 10.81 8.19
C ILE A 35 10.27 9.67 7.29
N ALA A 36 9.73 8.47 7.47
CA ALA A 36 10.09 7.31 6.66
C ALA A 36 9.67 7.51 5.20
N GLY A 37 8.57 8.21 4.93
CA GLY A 37 8.16 8.61 3.58
C GLY A 37 9.18 9.51 2.87
N LEU A 38 9.79 10.47 3.59
CA LEU A 38 10.88 11.29 3.05
C LEU A 38 12.13 10.47 2.75
N VAL A 39 12.54 9.61 3.68
CA VAL A 39 13.68 8.71 3.49
C VAL A 39 13.43 7.78 2.28
N PHE A 40 12.20 7.27 2.15
CA PHE A 40 11.79 6.49 0.99
C PHE A 40 11.86 7.30 -0.31
N GLY A 41 11.44 8.57 -0.31
CA GLY A 41 11.56 9.46 -1.46
C GLY A 41 13.02 9.64 -1.93
N VAL A 42 13.97 9.78 -0.99
CA VAL A 42 15.40 9.86 -1.29
C VAL A 42 15.94 8.53 -1.85
N MET A 43 15.54 7.39 -1.27
CA MET A 43 15.91 6.07 -1.79
C MET A 43 15.35 5.84 -3.19
N PHE A 44 14.10 6.23 -3.44
CA PHE A 44 13.47 6.15 -4.75
C PHE A 44 14.20 6.99 -5.78
N LEU A 45 14.56 8.24 -5.45
CA LEU A 45 15.36 9.08 -6.33
C LEU A 45 16.71 8.45 -6.63
N THR A 46 17.38 7.89 -5.61
CA THR A 46 18.64 7.15 -5.77
C THR A 46 18.47 5.94 -6.69
N HIS A 47 17.38 5.18 -6.55
CA HIS A 47 17.05 4.06 -7.43
C HIS A 47 16.87 4.51 -8.88
N VAL A 48 16.14 5.61 -9.11
CA VAL A 48 15.92 6.18 -10.45
C VAL A 48 17.24 6.65 -11.06
N LEU A 49 18.08 7.35 -10.31
CA LEU A 49 19.39 7.82 -10.76
C LEU A 49 20.34 6.66 -11.09
N LEU A 50 20.39 5.63 -10.25
CA LEU A 50 21.18 4.43 -10.50
C LEU A 50 20.72 3.67 -11.76
N ASN A 51 19.47 3.86 -12.18
CA ASN A 51 18.88 3.25 -13.36
C ASN A 51 18.55 4.28 -14.46
N PHE A 52 19.20 5.46 -14.45
CA PHE A 52 18.89 6.56 -15.36
C PHE A 52 19.02 6.18 -16.84
N ASN A 53 20.03 5.39 -17.21
CA ASN A 53 20.19 4.89 -18.58
C ASN A 53 18.99 4.06 -19.05
N TRP A 54 18.38 3.31 -18.13
CA TRP A 54 17.18 2.54 -18.42
C TRP A 54 15.98 3.48 -18.60
N VAL A 55 15.82 4.49 -17.73
CA VAL A 55 14.76 5.52 -17.85
C VAL A 55 14.85 6.26 -19.18
N LYS A 56 16.04 6.75 -19.56
CA LYS A 56 16.27 7.41 -20.86
C LYS A 56 15.84 6.52 -22.02
N ASN A 57 16.24 5.25 -21.98
CA ASN A 57 15.89 4.29 -23.03
C ASN A 57 14.39 3.99 -23.08
N VAL A 58 13.70 3.96 -21.93
CA VAL A 58 12.25 3.78 -21.86
C VAL A 58 11.53 4.96 -22.50
N THR A 59 11.91 6.19 -22.12
CA THR A 59 11.31 7.42 -22.64
C THR A 59 11.50 7.54 -24.14
N LEU A 60 12.70 7.26 -24.65
CA LEU A 60 12.98 7.30 -26.09
C LEU A 60 12.23 6.19 -26.86
N LYS A 61 12.24 4.95 -26.37
CA LYS A 61 11.63 3.80 -27.07
C LYS A 61 10.10 3.77 -26.99
N MET A 62 9.48 4.50 -26.07
CA MET A 62 8.02 4.61 -26.04
C MET A 62 7.48 5.40 -27.26
N LEU A 63 8.26 6.35 -27.76
CA LEU A 63 7.93 7.16 -28.94
C LEU A 63 8.15 6.39 -30.26
N ASP A 64 8.92 5.31 -30.23
CA ASP A 64 9.16 4.46 -31.41
C ASP A 64 7.93 3.62 -31.77
N LYS A 65 7.31 3.93 -32.92
CA LYS A 65 6.15 3.19 -33.44
C LYS A 65 6.47 1.74 -33.85
N LYS A 66 7.74 1.38 -34.09
CA LYS A 66 8.16 0.05 -34.57
C LYS A 66 8.29 -1.02 -33.48
N LEU A 67 8.02 -0.69 -32.21
CA LEU A 67 8.25 -1.62 -31.10
C LEU A 67 7.15 -2.69 -30.97
N PRO A 68 7.50 -3.97 -30.72
CA PRO A 68 6.52 -5.02 -30.47
C PRO A 68 5.66 -4.71 -29.24
N TRP A 69 4.36 -4.99 -29.33
CA TRP A 69 3.34 -4.69 -28.30
C TRP A 69 3.73 -5.10 -26.88
N LYS A 70 4.42 -6.24 -26.73
CA LYS A 70 4.88 -6.74 -25.42
C LYS A 70 5.94 -5.85 -24.76
N ALA A 71 6.85 -5.30 -25.55
CA ALA A 71 7.86 -4.38 -25.05
C ALA A 71 7.20 -3.06 -24.65
N ARG A 72 6.26 -2.56 -25.46
CA ARG A 72 5.49 -1.34 -25.17
C ARG A 72 4.74 -1.44 -23.85
N GLY A 73 4.05 -2.54 -23.58
CA GLY A 73 3.33 -2.73 -22.32
C GLY A 73 4.24 -2.68 -21.08
N SER A 74 5.43 -3.28 -21.15
CA SER A 74 6.41 -3.18 -20.05
C SER A 74 6.96 -1.77 -19.90
N TYR A 75 7.24 -1.06 -20.99
CA TYR A 75 7.68 0.34 -20.92
C TYR A 75 6.59 1.26 -20.35
N ALA A 76 5.34 1.11 -20.81
CA ALA A 76 4.20 1.86 -20.32
C ALA A 76 3.94 1.61 -18.83
N LEU A 77 3.99 0.34 -18.38
CA LEU A 77 3.84 0.00 -16.97
C LEU A 77 4.90 0.68 -16.11
N ASN A 78 6.16 0.67 -16.54
CA ASN A 78 7.21 1.28 -15.75
C ASN A 78 7.16 2.81 -15.75
N LEU A 79 6.73 3.42 -16.86
CA LEU A 79 6.47 4.86 -16.89
C LEU A 79 5.31 5.22 -15.95
N LEU A 80 4.23 4.43 -15.97
CA LEU A 80 3.10 4.61 -15.08
C LEU A 80 3.52 4.46 -13.61
N LEU A 81 4.38 3.49 -13.29
CA LEU A 81 4.99 3.36 -11.96
C LEU A 81 5.83 4.58 -11.58
N LEU A 82 6.66 5.08 -12.49
CA LEU A 82 7.47 6.27 -12.23
C LEU A 82 6.59 7.48 -11.90
N VAL A 83 5.57 7.74 -12.72
CA VAL A 83 4.66 8.89 -12.54
C VAL A 83 3.83 8.74 -11.25
N SER A 84 3.25 7.56 -11.01
CA SER A 84 2.43 7.31 -9.82
C SER A 84 3.26 7.34 -8.53
N MET A 85 4.50 6.82 -8.55
CA MET A 85 5.39 6.88 -7.39
C MET A 85 5.81 8.33 -7.08
N CYS A 86 6.15 9.12 -8.10
CA CYS A 86 6.39 10.55 -7.92
C CYS A 86 5.15 11.26 -7.34
N PHE A 87 3.96 10.93 -7.86
CA PHE A 87 2.71 11.51 -7.36
C PHE A 87 2.47 11.21 -5.88
N ILE A 88 2.65 9.97 -5.41
CA ILE A 88 2.44 9.64 -3.99
C ILE A 88 3.48 10.32 -3.10
N ILE A 89 4.74 10.45 -3.54
CA ILE A 89 5.78 11.15 -2.78
C ILE A 89 5.43 12.64 -2.65
N ILE A 90 5.08 13.30 -3.76
CA ILE A 90 4.75 14.73 -3.77
C ILE A 90 3.48 14.99 -2.96
N SER A 91 2.42 14.21 -3.18
CA SER A 91 1.18 14.34 -2.41
C SER A 91 1.39 14.06 -0.92
N GLY A 92 2.26 13.11 -0.55
CA GLY A 92 2.63 12.84 0.84
C GLY A 92 3.31 14.04 1.51
N ILE A 93 4.21 14.73 0.79
CA ILE A 93 4.85 15.98 1.27
C ILE A 93 3.80 17.07 1.48
N ILE A 94 2.83 17.20 0.56
CA ILE A 94 1.76 18.21 0.64
C ILE A 94 0.82 17.95 1.83
N ILE A 95 0.54 16.69 2.16
CA ILE A 95 -0.38 16.31 3.26
C ILE A 95 0.33 16.28 4.63
N SER A 96 1.67 16.27 4.64
CA SER A 96 2.48 16.16 5.85
C SER A 96 2.11 17.24 6.87
N ARG A 97 1.75 16.81 8.08
CA ARG A 97 1.39 17.70 9.19
C ARG A 97 2.49 17.82 10.23
N VAL A 98 3.33 16.79 10.36
CA VAL A 98 4.42 16.75 11.35
C VAL A 98 5.69 17.38 10.79
N VAL A 99 6.06 17.04 9.55
CA VAL A 99 7.32 17.51 8.94
C VAL A 99 7.15 18.87 8.25
N PHE A 100 6.00 19.13 7.61
CA PHE A 100 5.73 20.38 6.90
C PHE A 100 4.40 21.05 7.31
N PRO A 101 4.26 21.51 8.56
CA PRO A 101 2.98 22.04 9.09
C PRO A 101 2.45 23.29 8.37
N ASN A 102 3.29 24.00 7.61
CA ASN A 102 2.96 25.28 6.97
C ASN A 102 2.55 25.16 5.49
N ILE A 103 2.51 23.95 4.91
CA ILE A 103 2.07 23.75 3.53
C ILE A 103 0.56 23.52 3.54
N ASN A 104 -0.22 24.58 3.30
CA ASN A 104 -1.67 24.45 3.11
C ASN A 104 -2.05 24.98 1.72
N LEU A 105 -2.20 24.05 0.77
CA LEU A 105 -2.57 24.37 -0.62
C LEU A 105 -4.09 24.47 -0.84
N GLY A 106 -4.90 24.41 0.23
CA GLY A 106 -6.34 24.16 0.10
C GLY A 106 -6.60 22.72 -0.39
N ASN A 107 -7.83 22.21 -0.18
CA ASN A 107 -8.23 20.86 -0.62
C ASN A 107 -7.43 19.68 -0.03
N GLU A 108 -7.00 19.76 1.25
CA GLU A 108 -6.30 18.66 1.94
C GLU A 108 -6.99 17.30 1.79
N ASN A 109 -8.33 17.28 1.82
CA ASN A 109 -9.12 16.06 1.69
C ASN A 109 -8.95 15.40 0.32
N TRP A 110 -8.90 16.21 -0.75
CA TRP A 110 -8.66 15.69 -2.11
C TRP A 110 -7.27 15.07 -2.21
N PHE A 111 -6.24 15.74 -1.69
CA PHE A 111 -4.89 15.19 -1.66
C PHE A 111 -4.83 13.88 -0.88
N LYS A 112 -5.45 13.81 0.31
CA LYS A 112 -5.54 12.59 1.14
C LYS A 112 -6.19 11.43 0.39
N ILE A 113 -7.39 11.64 -0.16
CA ILE A 113 -8.12 10.60 -0.88
C ILE A 113 -7.31 10.13 -2.09
N THR A 114 -6.72 11.06 -2.84
CA THR A 114 -5.93 10.72 -4.03
C THR A 114 -4.63 10.00 -3.65
N HIS A 115 -3.93 10.45 -2.61
CA HIS A 115 -2.70 9.82 -2.12
C HIS A 115 -2.96 8.37 -1.71
N ILE A 116 -4.02 8.12 -0.93
CA ILE A 116 -4.41 6.77 -0.53
C ILE A 116 -4.78 5.95 -1.77
N SER A 117 -5.68 6.45 -2.60
CA SER A 117 -6.17 5.69 -3.76
C SER A 117 -5.05 5.33 -4.75
N VAL A 118 -4.15 6.28 -5.04
CA VAL A 118 -3.00 6.05 -5.90
C VAL A 118 -1.99 5.12 -5.24
N SER A 119 -1.80 5.16 -3.92
CA SER A 119 -0.92 4.21 -3.21
C SER A 119 -1.39 2.76 -3.39
N PHE A 120 -2.70 2.50 -3.24
CA PHE A 120 -3.30 1.19 -3.49
C PHE A 120 -3.14 0.76 -4.96
N LEU A 121 -3.29 1.69 -5.91
CA LEU A 121 -3.02 1.43 -7.32
C LEU A 121 -1.54 1.09 -7.57
N VAL A 122 -0.60 1.80 -6.94
CA VAL A 122 0.84 1.53 -7.02
C VAL A 122 1.16 0.13 -6.48
N LEU A 123 0.49 -0.36 -5.43
CA LEU A 123 0.66 -1.74 -4.95
C LEU A 123 0.36 -2.77 -6.04
N ILE A 124 -0.73 -2.56 -6.80
CA ILE A 124 -1.07 -3.42 -7.95
C ILE A 124 0.04 -3.35 -9.00
N LEU A 125 0.45 -2.13 -9.38
CA LEU A 125 1.46 -1.91 -10.41
C LEU A 125 2.81 -2.54 -10.05
N VAL A 126 3.24 -2.44 -8.78
CA VAL A 126 4.45 -3.08 -8.26
C VAL A 126 4.30 -4.60 -8.31
N GLY A 127 3.15 -5.15 -7.92
CA GLY A 127 2.88 -6.59 -8.04
C GLY A 127 2.98 -7.09 -9.49
N ILE A 128 2.42 -6.35 -10.45
CA ILE A 128 2.53 -6.68 -11.88
C ILE A 128 3.98 -6.54 -12.37
N HIS A 129 4.69 -5.48 -11.96
CA HIS A 129 6.10 -5.27 -12.29
C HIS A 129 6.95 -6.45 -11.86
N VAL A 130 6.86 -6.85 -10.58
CA VAL A 130 7.59 -7.99 -10.02
C VAL A 130 7.18 -9.29 -10.73
N GLY A 131 5.89 -9.49 -11.00
CA GLY A 131 5.38 -10.66 -11.74
C GLY A 131 5.92 -10.78 -13.17
N LEU A 132 6.09 -9.66 -13.88
CA LEU A 132 6.70 -9.63 -15.21
C LEU A 132 8.17 -10.03 -15.18
N HIS A 133 8.88 -9.62 -14.12
CA HIS A 133 10.30 -9.86 -13.91
C HIS A 133 10.60 -11.11 -13.05
N TRP A 134 9.59 -11.95 -12.76
CA TRP A 134 9.68 -13.11 -11.88
C TRP A 134 10.81 -14.10 -12.22
N HIS A 135 11.14 -14.25 -13.51
CA HIS A 135 12.25 -15.13 -13.92
C HIS A 135 13.60 -14.67 -13.36
N TRP A 136 13.83 -13.35 -13.34
CA TRP A 136 15.05 -12.78 -12.75
C TRP A 136 15.04 -12.96 -11.23
N VAL A 137 13.92 -12.70 -10.56
CA VAL A 137 13.74 -12.91 -9.11
C VAL A 137 14.09 -14.35 -8.71
N VAL A 138 13.50 -15.34 -9.39
CA VAL A 138 13.79 -16.76 -9.12
C VAL A 138 15.26 -17.10 -9.35
N ASN A 139 15.91 -16.52 -10.35
CA ASN A 139 17.33 -16.77 -10.62
C ASN A 139 18.24 -16.17 -9.54
N VAL A 140 17.89 -15.01 -8.99
CA VAL A 140 18.58 -14.41 -7.83
C VAL A 140 18.38 -15.30 -6.61
N PHE A 141 17.15 -15.71 -6.30
CA PHE A 141 16.85 -16.60 -5.18
C PHE A 141 17.59 -17.94 -5.25
N LYS A 142 17.67 -18.55 -6.43
CA LYS A 142 18.45 -19.79 -6.65
C LYS A 142 19.94 -19.63 -6.40
N ARG A 143 20.48 -18.43 -6.61
CA ARG A 143 21.90 -18.12 -6.36
C ARG A 143 22.18 -17.91 -4.87
N ILE A 144 21.18 -17.44 -4.13
CA ILE A 144 21.28 -17.22 -2.68
C ILE A 144 21.03 -18.52 -1.92
N ILE A 145 20.07 -19.34 -2.38
CA ILE A 145 19.64 -20.56 -1.69
C ILE A 145 19.96 -21.79 -2.54
N HIS A 146 20.99 -22.55 -2.13
CA HIS A 146 21.35 -23.82 -2.74
C HIS A 146 20.44 -24.95 -2.23
N PHE A 147 19.28 -25.17 -2.87
CA PHE A 147 18.41 -26.30 -2.55
C PHE A 147 18.89 -27.62 -3.17
N LYS A 148 19.22 -28.62 -2.34
CA LYS A 148 19.51 -30.02 -2.72
C LYS A 148 18.26 -30.92 -2.68
N THR A 149 17.14 -30.50 -3.28
CA THR A 149 15.88 -31.28 -3.21
C THR A 149 15.47 -31.86 -4.57
N LYS A 150 14.75 -32.99 -4.58
CA LYS A 150 14.30 -33.67 -5.81
C LYS A 150 13.36 -32.77 -6.63
N LYS A 151 13.65 -32.61 -7.94
CA LYS A 151 12.97 -31.67 -8.86
C LYS A 151 11.43 -31.81 -8.93
N LYS A 152 10.88 -33.02 -8.75
CA LYS A 152 9.43 -33.28 -8.88
C LYS A 152 8.63 -32.75 -7.68
N TRP A 153 9.07 -33.02 -6.46
CA TRP A 153 8.39 -32.60 -5.22
C TRP A 153 8.37 -31.08 -5.05
N ILE A 154 9.47 -30.40 -5.39
CA ILE A 154 9.52 -28.93 -5.43
C ILE A 154 8.43 -28.37 -6.33
N GLY A 155 8.17 -29.01 -7.48
CA GLY A 155 7.17 -28.54 -8.44
C GLY A 155 5.74 -28.55 -7.92
N TYR A 156 5.38 -29.55 -7.09
CA TYR A 156 4.06 -29.62 -6.44
C TYR A 156 3.98 -28.67 -5.25
N ALA A 157 5.01 -28.65 -4.39
CA ALA A 157 5.09 -27.76 -3.24
C ALA A 157 4.93 -26.28 -3.65
N VAL A 158 5.62 -25.85 -4.71
CA VAL A 158 5.50 -24.46 -5.23
C VAL A 158 4.10 -24.15 -5.73
N LYS A 159 3.38 -25.11 -6.33
CA LYS A 159 2.00 -24.88 -6.80
C LYS A 159 1.03 -24.76 -5.63
N ILE A 160 1.17 -25.63 -4.62
CA ILE A 160 0.34 -25.59 -3.41
C ILE A 160 0.59 -24.28 -2.67
N ALA A 161 1.85 -23.92 -2.45
CA ALA A 161 2.21 -22.64 -1.83
C ALA A 161 1.63 -21.44 -2.61
N ALA A 162 1.72 -21.44 -3.94
CA ALA A 162 1.12 -20.38 -4.75
C ALA A 162 -0.41 -20.33 -4.63
N ALA A 163 -1.09 -21.48 -4.50
CA ALA A 163 -2.54 -21.53 -4.30
C ALA A 163 -2.95 -21.00 -2.91
N LEU A 164 -2.20 -21.37 -1.86
CA LEU A 164 -2.43 -20.86 -0.50
C LEU A 164 -2.21 -19.35 -0.42
N ILE A 165 -1.12 -18.85 -1.00
CA ILE A 165 -0.82 -17.41 -1.07
C ILE A 165 -1.93 -16.66 -1.83
N LEU A 166 -2.44 -17.24 -2.93
CA LEU A 166 -3.56 -16.65 -3.66
C LEU A 166 -4.84 -16.61 -2.82
N ALA A 167 -5.19 -17.71 -2.15
CA ALA A 167 -6.39 -17.76 -1.31
C ALA A 167 -6.32 -16.75 -0.16
N PHE A 168 -5.17 -16.69 0.51
CA PHE A 168 -4.89 -15.73 1.58
C PHE A 168 -4.98 -14.29 1.07
N GLY A 169 -4.28 -13.94 -0.02
CA GLY A 169 -4.33 -12.57 -0.53
C GLY A 169 -5.71 -12.14 -1.05
N VAL A 170 -6.51 -13.06 -1.62
CA VAL A 170 -7.91 -12.78 -2.01
C VAL A 170 -8.79 -12.53 -0.78
N TYR A 171 -8.56 -13.27 0.31
CA TYR A 171 -9.24 -13.02 1.58
C TYR A 171 -8.89 -11.62 2.13
N GLU A 172 -7.62 -11.26 2.14
CA GLU A 172 -7.16 -9.93 2.57
C GLU A 172 -7.72 -8.79 1.70
N ILE A 173 -7.82 -8.97 0.37
CA ILE A 173 -8.45 -7.98 -0.53
C ILE A 173 -9.89 -7.67 -0.11
N LYS A 174 -10.64 -8.69 0.34
CA LYS A 174 -12.02 -8.51 0.80
C LYS A 174 -12.09 -7.82 2.15
N GLN A 175 -11.26 -8.24 3.10
CA GLN A 175 -11.27 -7.69 4.46
C GLN A 175 -10.79 -6.23 4.51
N THR A 176 -9.82 -5.87 3.69
CA THR A 176 -9.23 -4.51 3.69
C THR A 176 -10.03 -3.48 2.90
N GLY A 177 -11.12 -3.87 2.23
CA GLY A 177 -11.86 -2.99 1.32
C GLY A 177 -11.00 -2.51 0.14
N PHE A 178 -9.96 -3.27 -0.22
CA PHE A 178 -8.93 -2.90 -1.20
C PHE A 178 -9.53 -2.43 -2.53
N VAL A 179 -10.56 -3.12 -3.03
CA VAL A 179 -11.22 -2.79 -4.30
C VAL A 179 -11.85 -1.41 -4.26
N ASN A 180 -12.48 -1.05 -3.14
CA ASN A 180 -13.12 0.25 -2.98
C ASN A 180 -12.07 1.37 -3.00
N ARG A 181 -10.93 1.19 -2.32
CA ARG A 181 -9.83 2.16 -2.29
C ARG A 181 -9.12 2.33 -3.64
N VAL A 182 -9.11 1.29 -4.46
CA VAL A 182 -8.61 1.39 -5.84
C VAL A 182 -9.66 2.07 -6.72
N ALA A 183 -10.94 1.78 -6.52
CA ALA A 183 -12.04 2.41 -7.25
C ALA A 183 -12.16 3.91 -6.94
N SER A 184 -11.83 4.38 -5.74
CA SER A 184 -11.77 5.83 -5.48
C SER A 184 -10.75 6.56 -6.34
N ALA A 185 -9.72 5.89 -6.86
CA ALA A 185 -8.81 6.53 -7.81
C ALA A 185 -9.59 6.98 -9.05
N THR A 186 -10.48 6.13 -9.58
CA THR A 186 -11.22 6.46 -10.80
C THR A 186 -12.23 7.57 -10.57
N THR A 187 -12.90 7.62 -9.41
CA THR A 187 -13.86 8.69 -9.10
C THR A 187 -13.18 10.04 -8.96
N VAL A 188 -12.01 10.09 -8.32
CA VAL A 188 -11.20 11.30 -8.16
C VAL A 188 -10.72 11.84 -9.51
N PHE A 189 -10.26 10.98 -10.42
CA PHE A 189 -9.75 11.40 -11.73
C PHE A 189 -10.84 11.64 -12.78
N SER A 190 -12.05 11.09 -12.59
CA SER A 190 -13.16 11.24 -13.53
C SER A 190 -14.03 12.49 -13.26
N GLY A 191 -13.66 13.33 -12.29
CA GLY A 191 -14.34 14.61 -12.00
C GLY A 191 -15.72 14.47 -11.33
N ASN A 192 -16.16 13.25 -11.03
CA ASN A 192 -17.42 12.99 -10.34
C ASN A 192 -17.18 13.07 -8.82
N SER A 193 -16.90 14.28 -8.34
CA SER A 193 -16.71 14.58 -6.92
C SER A 193 -18.05 14.64 -6.19
N SER A 194 -18.80 13.54 -6.16
CA SER A 194 -19.77 13.30 -5.10
C SER A 194 -19.00 12.67 -3.94
N GLY A 195 -18.84 13.44 -2.86
CA GLY A 195 -18.07 13.06 -1.67
C GLY A 195 -18.64 11.84 -0.97
N GLY A 196 -18.28 10.66 -1.46
CA GLY A 196 -18.44 9.42 -0.70
C GLY A 196 -17.42 9.41 0.42
N GLN A 197 -17.85 9.74 1.64
CA GLN A 197 -17.13 9.38 2.85
C GLN A 197 -16.93 7.87 2.83
N MET A 198 -15.68 7.43 2.64
CA MET A 198 -15.34 6.03 2.81
C MET A 198 -15.24 5.75 4.30
N GLU A 199 -16.32 5.24 4.90
CA GLU A 199 -16.26 4.51 6.16
C GLU A 199 -15.52 3.19 5.92
N GLY A 200 -14.20 3.24 6.07
CA GLY A 200 -13.34 2.07 6.23
C GLY A 200 -12.69 2.18 7.59
N HIS A 201 -12.78 1.11 8.37
CA HIS A 201 -12.34 0.95 9.76
C HIS A 201 -10.80 1.09 9.91
N ASP A 202 -10.25 2.24 9.55
CA ASP A 202 -8.94 2.70 9.97
C ASP A 202 -9.18 3.97 10.78
N HIS A 203 -9.15 3.86 12.11
CA HIS A 203 -9.03 4.98 13.05
C HIS A 203 -7.91 5.93 12.56
N PHE A 204 -8.31 6.94 11.80
CA PHE A 204 -7.51 8.08 11.42
C PHE A 204 -7.68 9.08 12.55
N ASP A 205 -6.91 8.88 13.61
CA ASP A 205 -6.81 9.87 14.68
C ASP A 205 -6.04 11.07 14.11
N SER A 206 -6.77 11.95 13.43
CA SER A 206 -6.43 13.37 13.50
C SER A 206 -6.57 13.75 14.96
N ALA A 207 -5.45 13.82 15.67
CA ALA A 207 -5.37 14.61 16.89
C ALA A 207 -5.58 16.08 16.50
N SER A 208 -6.84 16.44 16.26
CA SER A 208 -7.31 17.82 16.34
C SER A 208 -7.37 18.15 17.82
N GLY A 209 -6.38 18.90 18.32
CA GLY A 209 -6.59 19.70 19.50
C GLY A 209 -7.67 20.72 19.17
N GLN A 210 -8.91 20.39 19.48
CA GLN A 210 -10.08 21.23 19.22
C GLN A 210 -10.27 22.13 20.43
N GLY A 211 -9.96 23.43 20.27
CA GLY A 211 -10.53 24.47 21.10
C GLY A 211 -12.05 24.42 20.94
N SER A 212 -12.76 24.30 22.06
CA SER A 212 -14.20 24.09 22.12
C SER A 212 -14.95 25.42 22.01
N ASP A 213 -15.52 25.70 20.83
CA ASP A 213 -16.57 26.71 20.69
C ASP A 213 -17.90 26.11 21.14
N PHE A 214 -18.26 26.40 22.38
CA PHE A 214 -19.59 26.17 22.93
C PHE A 214 -20.53 27.29 22.50
N MET A 215 -21.52 26.99 21.67
CA MET A 215 -22.73 27.82 21.50
C MET A 215 -23.95 26.91 21.39
N ASN A 216 -24.66 26.72 22.50
CA ASN A 216 -26.06 27.13 22.72
C ASN A 216 -26.66 26.37 23.92
N GLY A 217 -27.39 27.08 24.79
CA GLY A 217 -28.31 26.49 25.77
C GLY A 217 -27.78 26.26 27.20
N GLU A 218 -28.15 27.19 28.09
CA GLU A 218 -28.27 27.05 29.55
C GLU A 218 -27.00 26.76 30.39
N LYS A 219 -26.61 27.75 31.19
CA LYS A 219 -25.62 27.62 32.28
C LYS A 219 -26.29 27.00 33.52
N PRO A 220 -25.83 25.87 34.05
CA PRO A 220 -25.96 25.60 35.47
C PRO A 220 -24.75 26.21 36.18
N GLY A 221 -25.00 27.20 37.03
CA GLY A 221 -23.96 27.83 37.84
C GLY A 221 -23.40 26.85 38.87
N PHE A 222 -22.09 26.69 38.90
CA PHE A 222 -21.39 26.03 39.99
C PHE A 222 -20.38 26.99 40.58
N ALA A 223 -20.77 27.58 41.71
CA ALA A 223 -19.88 28.27 42.61
C ALA A 223 -19.04 27.24 43.39
N ASN A 224 -17.74 27.50 43.46
CA ASN A 224 -16.84 27.10 44.53
C ASN A 224 -16.63 25.58 44.81
N GLY A 225 -15.55 25.02 44.26
CA GLY A 225 -14.61 24.20 45.04
C GLY A 225 -15.01 22.82 45.57
N GLN A 226 -16.04 22.13 45.07
CA GLN A 226 -16.39 20.78 45.53
C GLN A 226 -16.40 19.73 44.40
N ARG A 227 -15.71 18.60 44.65
CA ARG A 227 -15.72 17.41 43.77
C ARG A 227 -17.00 16.61 44.03
N PRO A 228 -17.69 16.07 43.01
CA PRO A 228 -18.87 15.24 43.26
C PRO A 228 -18.46 13.89 43.86
N VAL A 229 -19.03 13.59 45.02
CA VAL A 229 -19.00 12.27 45.66
C VAL A 229 -20.18 11.48 45.09
N PHE A 230 -19.92 10.31 44.53
CA PHE A 230 -20.98 9.38 44.14
C PHE A 230 -21.38 8.55 45.35
N GLU A 231 -22.53 8.85 45.93
CA GLU A 231 -23.13 8.12 47.04
C GLU A 231 -23.96 6.94 46.51
N ASN A 232 -23.63 5.75 47.00
CA ASN A 232 -24.45 4.54 47.04
C ASN A 232 -25.14 4.03 45.75
N GLY A 233 -24.49 3.06 45.09
CA GLY A 233 -25.16 1.81 44.71
C GLY A 233 -26.04 1.73 43.45
N GLN A 234 -26.25 2.79 42.67
CA GLN A 234 -27.16 2.73 41.51
C GLN A 234 -26.42 2.72 40.16
N LYS A 235 -26.32 1.54 39.55
CA LYS A 235 -25.78 1.34 38.18
C LYS A 235 -26.84 1.71 37.13
N PRO A 236 -26.55 2.52 36.10
CA PRO A 236 -27.46 2.68 34.98
C PRO A 236 -27.47 1.41 34.12
N ASN A 237 -28.67 0.88 33.87
CA ASN A 237 -28.95 -0.28 33.02
C ASN A 237 -28.76 0.08 31.54
N PHE A 238 -27.83 -0.59 30.85
CA PHE A 238 -27.78 -0.59 29.39
C PHE A 238 -28.24 -1.96 28.88
N ALA A 239 -29.25 -1.93 28.01
CA ALA A 239 -29.93 -3.09 27.47
C ALA A 239 -28.99 -4.04 26.72
N LYS A 240 -29.27 -5.33 26.85
CA LYS A 240 -28.52 -6.46 26.30
C LYS A 240 -29.18 -6.94 25.00
N GLY A 241 -28.42 -6.94 23.91
CA GLY A 241 -28.78 -7.44 22.57
C GLY A 241 -28.25 -6.45 21.52
N GLU A 242 -27.41 -6.79 20.55
CA GLU A 242 -27.22 -8.05 19.85
C GLU A 242 -25.72 -8.33 19.63
N ARG A 243 -25.37 -9.60 19.70
CA ARG A 243 -23.99 -10.10 19.67
C ARG A 243 -23.48 -10.06 18.22
N LEU A 244 -22.81 -8.97 17.85
CA LEU A 244 -22.01 -8.90 16.63
C LEU A 244 -20.62 -9.50 16.93
N GLU A 245 -20.43 -10.76 16.53
CA GLU A 245 -19.09 -11.35 16.40
C GLU A 245 -18.30 -10.55 15.36
N GLY A 246 -17.40 -9.70 15.85
CA GLY A 246 -16.53 -8.89 15.00
C GLY A 246 -15.69 -7.85 15.74
N ALA A 247 -15.72 -7.83 17.07
CA ALA A 247 -14.95 -6.89 17.88
C ALA A 247 -13.87 -7.63 18.68
N GLU A 248 -12.86 -8.12 18.00
CA GLU A 248 -11.54 -8.31 18.60
C GLU A 248 -10.51 -7.60 17.72
N HIS A 249 -10.37 -6.30 17.92
CA HIS A 249 -9.09 -5.59 17.83
C HIS A 249 -9.20 -4.24 18.55
N GLU A 250 -9.68 -4.28 19.80
CA GLU A 250 -9.42 -3.21 20.75
C GLU A 250 -7.95 -3.26 21.20
N GLY A 251 -7.27 -2.12 21.16
CA GLY A 251 -6.13 -1.81 22.04
C GLY A 251 -4.78 -2.53 21.80
N GLY A 252 -4.53 -3.13 20.65
CA GLY A 252 -3.28 -3.86 20.38
C GLY A 252 -2.25 -3.06 19.60
N ASN A 253 -1.01 -3.00 20.10
CA ASN A 253 0.19 -2.59 19.37
C ASN A 253 0.15 -3.19 17.94
N VAL A 254 0.03 -2.36 16.91
CA VAL A 254 -0.14 -2.87 15.54
C VAL A 254 1.09 -3.70 15.15
N ASN A 255 0.89 -5.00 15.01
CA ASN A 255 1.98 -5.92 14.71
C ASN A 255 2.52 -5.60 13.31
N VAL A 256 3.76 -5.10 13.24
CA VAL A 256 4.50 -4.82 11.99
C VAL A 256 4.43 -6.03 11.04
N LEU A 257 4.54 -7.24 11.61
CA LEU A 257 4.45 -8.49 10.87
C LEU A 257 3.09 -8.70 10.21
N ASN A 258 1.99 -8.31 10.86
CA ASN A 258 0.66 -8.46 10.29
C ASN A 258 0.49 -7.54 9.08
N VAL A 259 0.95 -6.29 9.19
CA VAL A 259 0.91 -5.33 8.07
C VAL A 259 1.73 -5.85 6.89
N ILE A 260 2.94 -6.34 7.16
CA ILE A 260 3.77 -6.96 6.13
C ILE A 260 3.03 -8.14 5.48
N LEU A 261 2.46 -9.04 6.29
CA LEU A 261 1.81 -10.24 5.81
C LEU A 261 0.57 -9.93 4.95
N THR A 262 -0.33 -9.06 5.43
CA THR A 262 -1.54 -8.64 4.73
C THR A 262 -1.22 -8.04 3.36
N TYR A 263 -0.42 -6.97 3.31
CA TYR A 263 -0.19 -6.24 2.07
C TYR A 263 0.79 -6.96 1.13
N SER A 264 1.73 -7.76 1.66
CA SER A 264 2.53 -8.66 0.82
C SER A 264 1.70 -9.81 0.25
N GLY A 265 0.70 -10.31 1.00
CA GLY A 265 -0.28 -11.29 0.53
C GLY A 265 -1.10 -10.75 -0.64
N ILE A 266 -1.66 -9.54 -0.49
CA ILE A 266 -2.38 -8.83 -1.55
C ILE A 266 -1.48 -8.64 -2.78
N MET A 267 -0.27 -8.12 -2.59
CA MET A 267 0.69 -7.92 -3.69
C MET A 267 1.04 -9.24 -4.40
N ALA A 268 1.20 -10.33 -3.65
CA ALA A 268 1.53 -11.63 -4.19
C ALA A 268 0.43 -12.19 -5.10
N VAL A 269 -0.84 -11.84 -4.88
CA VAL A 269 -1.94 -12.20 -5.80
C VAL A 269 -1.65 -11.66 -7.21
N PHE A 270 -1.31 -10.38 -7.31
CA PHE A 270 -1.00 -9.74 -8.59
C PHE A 270 0.28 -10.31 -9.23
N VAL A 271 1.31 -10.62 -8.42
CA VAL A 271 2.54 -11.28 -8.88
C VAL A 271 2.22 -12.65 -9.50
N VAL A 272 1.44 -13.48 -8.79
CA VAL A 272 1.11 -14.85 -9.21
C VAL A 272 0.23 -14.82 -10.47
N ILE A 273 -0.82 -13.99 -10.50
CA ILE A 273 -1.69 -13.82 -11.67
C ILE A 273 -0.85 -13.41 -12.89
N THR A 274 -0.01 -12.39 -12.75
CA THR A 274 0.85 -11.89 -13.83
C THR A 274 1.81 -12.96 -14.34
N TYR A 275 2.42 -13.72 -13.43
CA TYR A 275 3.29 -14.85 -13.78
C TYR A 275 2.56 -15.91 -14.61
N TYR A 276 1.35 -16.31 -14.19
CA TYR A 276 0.57 -17.31 -14.92
C TYR A 276 0.12 -16.81 -16.29
N ILE A 277 -0.33 -15.56 -16.41
CA ILE A 277 -0.68 -14.94 -17.70
C ILE A 277 0.53 -14.97 -18.65
N ARG A 278 1.71 -14.57 -18.16
CA ARG A 278 2.95 -14.59 -18.95
C ARG A 278 3.33 -16.00 -19.37
N LYS A 279 3.24 -16.98 -18.46
CA LYS A 279 3.52 -18.39 -18.72
C LYS A 279 2.58 -18.97 -19.78
N LEU A 280 1.29 -18.66 -19.72
CA LEU A 280 0.29 -19.10 -20.70
C LEU A 280 0.55 -18.48 -22.07
N THR A 281 0.87 -17.19 -22.12
CA THR A 281 1.17 -16.49 -23.38
C THR A 281 2.43 -17.06 -24.06
N LEU A 282 3.45 -17.41 -23.29
CA LEU A 282 4.66 -18.06 -23.81
C LEU A 282 4.39 -19.48 -24.31
N ARG A 283 3.56 -20.26 -23.61
CA ARG A 283 3.15 -21.60 -24.04
C ARG A 283 2.36 -21.57 -25.35
N LYS A 284 1.39 -20.65 -25.49
CA LYS A 284 0.61 -20.47 -26.72
C LYS A 284 1.51 -20.10 -27.91
N LYS A 285 2.54 -19.27 -27.69
CA LYS A 285 3.51 -18.91 -28.74
C LYS A 285 4.35 -20.11 -29.21
N ARG A 286 4.80 -20.97 -28.27
CA ARG A 286 5.57 -22.18 -28.61
C ARG A 286 4.76 -23.18 -29.43
N ARG A 287 3.48 -23.36 -29.10
CA ARG A 287 2.55 -24.21 -29.87
C ARG A 287 2.20 -23.68 -31.27
N LYS A 288 2.40 -22.38 -31.53
CA LYS A 288 2.19 -21.79 -32.86
C LYS A 288 3.44 -21.84 -33.75
N MET A 289 4.60 -22.19 -33.20
CA MET A 289 5.90 -22.27 -33.89
C MET A 289 6.41 -23.71 -34.00
N ALA A 290 5.65 -24.68 -33.49
CA ALA A 290 5.86 -26.12 -33.62
C ALA A 290 4.72 -26.66 -34.49
#